data_AF-A0A954I0Y9-F1
#
_entry.id   AF-A0A954I0Y9-F1
#
_cell.length_a   1.000
_cell.length_b   1.000
_cell.length_c   1.000
_cell.angle_alpha   90.00
_cell.angle_beta   90.00
_cell.angle_gamma   90.00
#
_symmetry.space_group_name_H-M   'P 1'
#
loop_
_entity.id
_entity.type
_entity.pdbx_description
1 polymer ?
#
loop_
_entity_poly.entity_id
_entity_poly.type
_entity_poly.pdbx_seq_one_letter_code
_entity_poly.pdbx_strand_id
1 'polypeptide(L)'
;EATPRLEMIARLVQLPAAVLLVPACALPQSLLAMLLCLPWAGVTSLLAVSALRRVVRRGPRQLSDLSLASGFIFLPIGASWLCLWRRGICPLDFDEIIVLLTSIHFHFAGFILPLLAGWSGQQRPGIISDVTCLGVVAGVPAVAAGITLSKLGYPLVLETIAACGLSLAGIATAGLQVTAATRVHAGAPAVCCSRPVPHSWPPCCWRLSTVCAPTTNWLGWTSHGCEPGTAQATLSARVSAASRDIS
;
A
#
# COMPACT_ATOMS: atom_id res chain seq x y z
N GLU A 1 -7.79 6.61 24.03
CA GLU A 1 -7.34 7.84 23.34
C GLU A 1 -5.85 7.87 22.92
N ALA A 2 -5.03 6.84 23.18
CA ALA A 2 -3.59 6.88 22.89
C ALA A 2 -3.17 6.62 21.42
N THR A 3 -4.04 6.07 20.57
CA THR A 3 -3.75 5.73 19.16
C THR A 3 -3.38 6.93 18.27
N PRO A 4 -4.11 8.06 18.27
CA PRO A 4 -3.76 9.20 17.40
C PRO A 4 -2.40 9.83 17.73
N ARG A 5 -1.98 9.82 19.00
CA ARG A 5 -0.67 10.36 19.41
C ARG A 5 0.48 9.50 18.90
N LEU A 6 0.38 8.16 18.98
CA LEU A 6 1.42 7.26 18.49
C LEU A 6 1.59 7.35 16.98
N GLU A 7 0.49 7.42 16.22
CA GLU A 7 0.54 7.56 14.77
C GLU A 7 1.14 8.91 14.35
N MET A 8 0.81 9.98 15.05
CA MET A 8 1.40 11.30 14.82
C MET A 8 2.92 11.29 15.07
N ILE A 9 3.37 10.73 16.19
CA ILE A 9 4.80 10.60 16.51
C ILE A 9 5.51 9.77 15.45
N ALA A 10 4.93 8.62 15.07
CA ALA A 10 5.52 7.75 14.05
C ALA A 10 5.71 8.49 12.71
N ARG A 11 4.70 9.25 12.26
CA ARG A 11 4.81 10.05 11.02
C ARG A 11 5.90 11.11 11.07
N LEU A 12 6.02 11.83 12.19
CA LEU A 12 7.02 12.88 12.35
C LEU A 12 8.44 12.32 12.41
N VAL A 13 8.62 11.20 13.10
CA VAL A 13 9.95 10.60 13.34
C VAL A 13 10.38 9.67 12.21
N GLN A 14 9.47 9.18 11.37
CA GLN A 14 9.75 8.22 10.30
C GLN A 14 10.84 8.72 9.33
N LEU A 15 10.73 9.96 8.83
CA LEU A 15 11.70 10.47 7.86
C LEU A 15 13.09 10.67 8.49
N PRO A 16 13.25 11.35 9.63
CA PRO A 16 14.53 11.43 10.33
C PRO A 16 15.15 10.04 10.61
N ALA A 17 14.34 9.09 11.09
CA ALA A 17 14.80 7.73 11.36
C ALA A 17 15.26 7.00 10.10
N ALA A 18 14.56 7.16 8.98
CA ALA A 18 14.94 6.57 7.70
C ALA A 18 16.23 7.20 7.14
N VAL A 19 16.41 8.51 7.28
CA VAL A 19 17.63 9.21 6.83
C VAL A 19 18.87 8.69 7.58
N LEU A 20 18.74 8.35 8.86
CA LEU A 20 19.84 7.77 9.65
C LEU A 20 20.29 6.38 9.14
N LEU A 21 19.46 5.67 8.37
CA LEU A 21 19.86 4.40 7.77
C LEU A 21 20.91 4.58 6.65
N VAL A 22 20.96 5.74 6.00
CA VAL A 22 21.93 6.01 4.92
C VAL A 22 23.38 5.91 5.45
N PRO A 23 23.79 6.66 6.49
CA PRO A 23 25.12 6.49 7.07
C PRO A 23 25.27 5.12 7.75
N ALA A 24 24.20 4.54 8.32
CA ALA A 24 24.25 3.21 8.91
C ALA A 24 24.72 2.16 7.88
N CYS A 25 24.19 2.20 6.65
CA CYS A 25 24.55 1.28 5.57
C CYS A 25 25.93 1.56 4.97
N ALA A 26 26.40 2.81 4.98
CA ALA A 26 27.69 3.20 4.43
C ALA A 26 28.88 2.86 5.34
N LEU A 27 28.66 2.76 6.65
CA LEU A 27 29.70 2.36 7.60
C LEU A 27 30.07 0.87 7.43
N PRO A 28 31.24 0.42 7.94
CA PRO A 28 31.47 -0.99 8.20
C PRO A 28 30.53 -1.54 9.28
N GLN A 29 30.36 -2.86 9.34
CA GLN A 29 29.61 -3.51 10.42
C GLN A 29 30.24 -3.13 11.77
N SER A 30 29.43 -2.54 12.65
CA SER A 30 29.91 -1.95 13.90
C SER A 30 28.75 -1.69 14.85
N LEU A 31 29.05 -1.50 16.15
CA LEU A 31 28.06 -1.08 17.12
C LEU A 31 27.41 0.25 16.73
N LEU A 32 28.20 1.21 16.22
CA LEU A 32 27.69 2.50 15.77
C LEU A 32 26.68 2.35 14.62
N ALA A 33 26.99 1.54 13.61
CA ALA A 33 26.08 1.29 12.51
C ALA A 33 24.75 0.65 12.98
N MET A 34 24.80 -0.27 13.95
CA MET A 34 23.60 -0.83 14.58
C MET A 34 22.80 0.23 15.37
N LEU A 35 23.47 1.09 16.15
CA LEU A 35 22.80 2.15 16.92
C LEU A 35 22.06 3.14 16.01
N LEU A 36 22.61 3.45 14.83
CA LEU A 36 21.95 4.28 13.82
C LEU A 36 20.68 3.64 13.24
N CYS A 37 20.52 2.31 13.32
CA CYS A 37 19.31 1.61 12.93
C CYS A 37 18.21 1.61 14.00
N LEU A 38 18.56 1.83 15.28
CA LEU A 38 17.59 1.77 16.38
C LEU A 38 16.44 2.78 16.26
N PRO A 39 16.63 4.04 15.79
CA PRO A 39 15.51 4.95 15.55
C PRO A 39 14.48 4.36 14.57
N TRP A 40 14.93 3.70 13.51
CA TRP A 40 14.04 3.03 12.56
C TRP A 40 13.30 1.85 13.21
N ALA A 41 14.01 1.02 13.97
CA ALA A 41 13.40 -0.07 14.75
C ALA A 41 12.35 0.44 15.75
N GLY A 42 12.58 1.62 16.34
CA GLY A 42 11.61 2.31 17.19
C GLY A 42 10.34 2.70 16.43
N VAL A 43 10.48 3.33 15.26
CA VAL A 43 9.34 3.73 14.41
C VAL A 43 8.52 2.51 13.98
N THR A 44 9.16 1.45 13.49
CA THR A 44 8.45 0.23 13.05
C THR A 44 7.73 -0.44 14.22
N SER A 45 8.31 -0.44 15.41
CA SER A 45 7.67 -0.94 16.63
C SER A 45 6.45 -0.10 17.03
N LEU A 46 6.51 1.23 16.92
CA LEU A 46 5.37 2.12 17.20
C LEU A 46 4.20 1.85 16.23
N LEU A 47 4.50 1.62 14.95
CA LEU A 47 3.51 1.27 13.93
C LEU A 47 2.87 -0.10 14.24
N ALA A 48 3.68 -1.11 14.57
CA ALA A 48 3.20 -2.44 14.95
C ALA A 48 2.28 -2.40 16.17
N VAL A 49 2.68 -1.69 17.23
CA VAL A 49 1.85 -1.51 18.44
C VAL A 49 0.55 -0.79 18.11
N SER A 50 0.57 0.22 17.24
CA SER A 50 -0.63 0.95 16.82
C SER A 50 -1.58 0.06 16.02
N ALA A 51 -1.06 -0.79 15.12
CA ALA A 51 -1.86 -1.79 14.40
C ALA A 51 -2.46 -2.84 15.34
N LEU A 52 -1.65 -3.42 16.22
CA LEU A 52 -2.10 -4.43 17.18
C LEU A 52 -3.19 -3.88 18.12
N ARG A 53 -2.99 -2.66 18.65
CA ARG A 53 -4.01 -2.00 19.49
C ARG A 53 -5.33 -1.78 18.77
N ARG A 54 -5.30 -1.49 17.46
CA ARG A 54 -6.52 -1.33 16.65
C ARG A 54 -7.27 -2.64 16.51
N VAL A 55 -6.57 -3.73 16.20
CA VAL A 55 -7.16 -5.08 16.09
C VAL A 55 -7.70 -5.56 17.43
N VAL A 56 -6.93 -5.45 18.51
CA VAL A 56 -7.36 -5.92 19.85
C VAL A 56 -8.58 -5.15 20.36
N ARG A 57 -8.65 -3.82 20.13
CA ARG A 57 -9.77 -3.00 20.62
C ARG A 57 -11.05 -3.17 19.82
N ARG A 58 -10.96 -3.41 18.52
CA ARG A 58 -12.13 -3.50 17.64
C ARG A 58 -12.57 -4.93 17.35
N GLY A 59 -11.68 -5.89 17.60
CA GLY A 59 -11.75 -7.25 17.06
C GLY A 59 -11.46 -7.27 15.56
N PRO A 60 -10.78 -8.30 15.03
CA PRO A 60 -10.75 -8.50 13.57
C PRO A 60 -12.15 -8.88 13.10
N ARG A 61 -12.69 -8.17 12.11
CA ARG A 61 -14.01 -8.51 11.54
C ARG A 61 -13.88 -9.44 10.35
N GLN A 62 -12.76 -9.36 9.65
CA GLN A 62 -12.44 -10.13 8.45
C GLN A 62 -10.95 -10.49 8.44
N LEU A 63 -10.57 -11.48 7.63
CA LEU A 63 -9.15 -11.84 7.45
C LEU A 63 -8.36 -10.69 6.79
N SER A 64 -9.03 -9.82 6.04
CA SER A 64 -8.46 -8.60 5.47
C SER A 64 -7.91 -7.65 6.55
N ASP A 65 -8.60 -7.50 7.69
CA ASP A 65 -8.14 -6.68 8.81
C ASP A 65 -6.88 -7.27 9.46
N LEU A 66 -6.84 -8.61 9.59
CA LEU A 66 -5.66 -9.31 10.10
C LEU A 66 -4.47 -9.20 9.16
N SER A 67 -4.71 -9.26 7.85
CA SER A 67 -3.68 -9.08 6.82
C SER A 67 -3.10 -7.66 6.85
N LEU A 68 -3.94 -6.64 6.95
CA LEU A 68 -3.45 -5.26 7.12
C LEU A 68 -2.62 -5.10 8.38
N ALA A 69 -3.07 -5.69 9.49
CA ALA A 69 -2.35 -5.60 10.75
C ALA A 69 -1.02 -6.37 10.73
N SER A 70 -0.98 -7.55 10.11
CA SER A 70 0.24 -8.36 10.03
C SER A 70 1.36 -7.64 9.29
N GLY A 71 1.03 -6.87 8.25
CA GLY A 71 2.01 -6.05 7.54
C GLY A 71 2.78 -5.12 8.48
N PHE A 72 2.07 -4.40 9.35
CA PHE A 72 2.72 -3.54 10.34
C PHE A 72 3.46 -4.33 11.44
N ILE A 73 2.98 -5.52 11.81
CA ILE A 73 3.63 -6.39 12.81
C ILE A 73 4.94 -6.99 12.27
N PHE A 74 5.04 -7.19 10.96
CA PHE A 74 6.23 -7.74 10.31
C PHE A 74 7.36 -6.72 10.14
N LEU A 75 7.07 -5.41 10.08
CA LEU A 75 8.09 -4.35 10.01
C LEU A 75 9.17 -4.39 11.13
N PRO A 76 8.83 -4.48 12.43
CA PRO A 76 9.85 -4.55 13.48
C PRO A 76 10.72 -5.81 13.38
N ILE A 77 10.22 -6.90 12.80
CA ILE A 77 11.03 -8.09 12.50
C ILE A 77 12.11 -7.70 11.49
N GLY A 78 11.74 -7.10 10.35
CA GLY A 78 12.70 -6.61 9.36
C GLY A 78 13.72 -5.64 9.96
N ALA A 79 13.27 -4.68 10.77
CA ALA A 79 14.17 -3.72 11.42
C ALA A 79 15.13 -4.40 12.44
N SER A 80 14.70 -5.46 13.10
CA SER A 80 15.55 -6.23 14.02
C SER A 80 16.65 -6.97 13.25
N TRP A 81 16.30 -7.61 12.13
CA TRP A 81 17.27 -8.25 11.23
C TRP A 81 18.24 -7.25 10.61
N LEU A 82 17.79 -6.03 10.30
CA LEU A 82 18.68 -4.93 9.89
C LEU A 82 19.73 -4.62 10.97
N CYS A 83 19.32 -4.54 12.23
CA CYS A 83 20.23 -4.30 13.35
C CYS A 83 21.25 -5.42 13.50
N LEU A 84 20.82 -6.68 13.39
CA LEU A 84 21.71 -7.86 13.44
C LEU A 84 22.75 -7.82 12.31
N TRP A 85 22.30 -7.56 11.08
CA TRP A 85 23.20 -7.41 9.93
C TRP A 85 24.21 -6.28 10.15
N ARG A 86 23.77 -5.10 10.61
CA ARG A 86 24.68 -3.98 10.90
C ARG A 86 25.65 -4.24 12.03
N ARG A 87 25.32 -5.13 12.96
CA ARG A 87 26.20 -5.54 14.05
C ARG A 87 27.18 -6.65 13.65
N GLY A 88 26.95 -7.33 12.52
CA GLY A 88 27.69 -8.53 12.10
C GLY A 88 27.28 -9.79 12.85
N ILE A 89 26.03 -9.85 13.35
CA ILE A 89 25.50 -11.04 14.03
C ILE A 89 24.79 -11.91 13.02
N CYS A 90 25.22 -13.16 12.91
CA CYS A 90 24.62 -14.20 12.06
C CYS A 90 23.93 -15.27 12.92
N PRO A 91 22.61 -15.15 13.17
CA PRO A 91 21.87 -16.19 13.88
C PRO A 91 22.00 -17.55 13.19
N LEU A 92 22.10 -18.65 13.94
CA LEU A 92 22.22 -20.01 13.41
C LEU A 92 23.37 -20.20 12.40
N ASP A 93 24.38 -19.35 12.47
CA ASP A 93 25.51 -19.34 11.52
C ASP A 93 25.04 -19.25 10.05
N PHE A 94 23.98 -18.47 9.82
CA PHE A 94 23.56 -18.10 8.47
C PHE A 94 24.59 -17.22 7.80
N ASP A 95 24.69 -17.32 6.47
CA ASP A 95 25.47 -16.36 5.69
C ASP A 95 24.93 -14.95 5.90
N GLU A 96 25.83 -13.96 5.94
CA GLU A 96 25.48 -12.56 6.13
C GLU A 96 24.41 -12.08 5.13
N ILE A 97 24.48 -12.57 3.89
CA ILE A 97 23.52 -12.23 2.85
C ILE A 97 22.10 -12.70 3.18
N ILE A 98 21.93 -13.84 3.87
CA ILE A 98 20.62 -14.34 4.31
C ILE A 98 20.06 -13.43 5.41
N VAL A 99 20.92 -12.94 6.32
CA VAL A 99 20.53 -11.98 7.37
C VAL A 99 20.02 -10.67 6.74
N LEU A 100 20.76 -10.14 5.77
CA LEU A 100 20.36 -8.94 5.01
C LEU A 100 19.07 -9.18 4.21
N LEU A 101 18.98 -10.29 3.48
CA LEU A 101 17.81 -10.60 2.67
C LEU A 101 16.56 -10.79 3.53
N THR A 102 16.70 -11.33 4.74
CA THR A 102 15.60 -11.44 5.70
C THR A 102 15.09 -10.07 6.13
N SER A 103 15.99 -9.13 6.42
CA SER A 103 15.61 -7.73 6.68
C SER A 103 14.80 -7.14 5.52
N ILE A 104 15.29 -7.28 4.30
CA ILE A 104 14.62 -6.77 3.09
C ILE A 104 13.26 -7.47 2.89
N HIS A 105 13.22 -8.79 3.03
CA HIS A 105 12.01 -9.59 2.86
C HIS A 105 10.87 -9.09 3.76
N PHE A 106 11.14 -8.83 5.04
CA PHE A 106 10.11 -8.33 5.97
C PHE A 106 9.69 -6.88 5.70
N HIS A 107 10.55 -6.03 5.13
CA HIS A 107 10.19 -4.66 4.72
C HIS A 107 9.40 -4.62 3.40
N PHE A 108 9.57 -5.61 2.52
CA PHE A 108 8.87 -5.68 1.23
C PHE A 108 7.74 -6.72 1.26
N ALA A 109 8.07 -8.01 1.19
CA ALA A 109 7.07 -9.07 1.20
C ALA A 109 6.29 -9.13 2.51
N GLY A 110 6.95 -8.95 3.65
CA GLY A 110 6.32 -8.93 4.97
C GLY A 110 5.45 -7.69 5.21
N PHE A 111 5.68 -6.57 4.54
CA PHE A 111 4.89 -5.36 4.76
C PHE A 111 3.90 -5.12 3.64
N ILE A 112 4.38 -4.93 2.42
CA ILE A 112 3.59 -4.48 1.28
C ILE A 112 2.56 -5.54 0.89
N LEU A 113 2.95 -6.82 0.85
CA LEU A 113 2.06 -7.86 0.34
C LEU A 113 0.81 -8.05 1.24
N PRO A 114 0.92 -8.13 2.58
CA PRO A 114 -0.27 -8.15 3.44
C PRO A 114 -1.13 -6.90 3.31
N LEU A 115 -0.52 -5.72 3.10
CA LEU A 115 -1.30 -4.49 2.87
C LEU A 115 -2.15 -4.59 1.60
N LEU A 116 -1.52 -5.02 0.49
CA LEU A 116 -2.21 -5.17 -0.79
C LEU A 116 -3.29 -6.25 -0.74
N ALA A 117 -3.02 -7.39 -0.10
CA ALA A 117 -3.98 -8.48 0.07
C ALA A 117 -5.16 -8.04 0.94
N GLY A 118 -4.90 -7.41 2.08
CA GLY A 118 -5.95 -6.90 2.97
C GLY A 118 -6.81 -5.83 2.33
N TRP A 119 -6.24 -4.86 1.61
CA TRP A 119 -7.02 -3.88 0.86
C TRP A 119 -7.86 -4.52 -0.26
N SER A 120 -7.31 -5.53 -0.95
CA SER A 120 -8.09 -6.31 -1.93
C SER A 120 -9.28 -7.01 -1.28
N GLY A 121 -9.09 -7.60 -0.09
CA GLY A 121 -10.17 -8.26 0.64
C GLY A 121 -11.24 -7.30 1.16
N GLN A 122 -10.87 -6.07 1.56
CA GLN A 122 -11.86 -5.05 1.93
C GLN A 122 -12.69 -4.57 0.74
N GLN A 123 -12.10 -4.49 -0.46
CA GLN A 123 -12.80 -4.08 -1.67
C GLN A 123 -13.66 -5.21 -2.26
N ARG A 124 -13.25 -6.46 -2.09
CA ARG A 124 -13.88 -7.65 -2.68
C ARG A 124 -13.93 -8.78 -1.66
N PRO A 125 -14.77 -8.67 -0.62
CA PRO A 125 -14.89 -9.71 0.39
C PRO A 125 -15.37 -11.02 -0.24
N GLY A 126 -14.79 -12.13 0.21
CA GLY A 126 -15.13 -13.46 -0.26
C GLY A 126 -13.97 -14.45 -0.15
N ILE A 127 -14.27 -15.73 -0.37
CA ILE A 127 -13.36 -16.85 -0.10
C ILE A 127 -11.98 -16.71 -0.76
N ILE A 128 -11.91 -16.23 -2.01
CA ILE A 128 -10.64 -16.06 -2.72
C ILE A 128 -9.78 -15.01 -2.01
N SER A 129 -10.38 -13.88 -1.61
CA SER A 129 -9.67 -12.82 -0.90
C SER A 129 -9.23 -13.25 0.50
N ASP A 130 -10.07 -14.03 1.19
CA ASP A 130 -9.80 -14.57 2.52
C ASP A 130 -8.64 -15.58 2.50
N VAL A 131 -8.69 -16.54 1.56
CA VAL A 131 -7.59 -17.50 1.33
C VAL A 131 -6.31 -16.78 0.92
N THR A 132 -6.41 -15.75 0.08
CA THR A 132 -5.24 -14.93 -0.32
C THR A 132 -4.65 -14.19 0.88
N CYS A 133 -5.46 -13.54 1.70
CA CYS A 133 -5.03 -12.88 2.93
C CYS A 133 -4.32 -13.87 3.86
N LEU A 134 -4.95 -15.02 4.12
CA LEU A 134 -4.36 -16.07 4.96
C LEU A 134 -3.05 -16.59 4.39
N GLY A 135 -3.00 -16.87 3.08
CA GLY A 135 -1.82 -17.35 2.39
C GLY A 135 -0.65 -16.38 2.46
N VAL A 136 -0.90 -15.07 2.36
CA VAL A 136 0.13 -14.05 2.54
C VAL A 136 0.59 -13.95 3.99
N VAL A 137 -0.35 -13.89 4.95
CA VAL A 137 -0.01 -13.77 6.39
C VAL A 137 0.78 -14.98 6.89
N ALA A 138 0.39 -16.19 6.48
CA ALA A 138 1.06 -17.43 6.87
C ALA A 138 2.30 -17.73 6.02
N GLY A 139 2.29 -17.36 4.74
CA GLY A 139 3.37 -17.66 3.81
C GLY A 139 4.70 -16.98 4.18
N VAL A 140 4.66 -15.72 4.60
CA VAL A 140 5.86 -14.98 5.02
C VAL A 140 6.64 -15.70 6.16
N PRO A 141 6.02 -16.01 7.32
CA PRO A 141 6.71 -16.77 8.37
C PRO A 141 6.99 -18.23 7.96
N ALA A 142 6.16 -18.84 7.11
CA ALA A 142 6.42 -20.20 6.61
C ALA A 142 7.70 -20.27 5.78
N VAL A 143 8.01 -19.26 4.95
CA VAL A 143 9.27 -19.20 4.21
C VAL A 143 10.47 -19.10 5.16
N ALA A 144 10.38 -18.24 6.18
CA ALA A 144 11.44 -18.14 7.20
C ALA A 144 11.65 -19.47 7.95
N ALA A 145 10.56 -20.16 8.30
CA ALA A 145 10.62 -21.48 8.91
C ALA A 145 11.24 -22.52 7.96
N GLY A 146 10.88 -22.51 6.68
CA GLY A 146 11.44 -23.38 5.65
C GLY A 146 12.94 -23.25 5.52
N ILE A 147 13.46 -22.02 5.38
CA ILE A 147 14.90 -21.72 5.31
C ILE A 147 15.62 -22.20 6.58
N THR A 148 14.99 -21.98 7.75
CA THR A 148 15.54 -22.42 9.05
C THR A 148 15.62 -23.94 9.13
N LEU A 149 14.58 -24.65 8.71
CA LEU A 149 14.56 -26.11 8.69
C LEU A 149 15.60 -26.67 7.71
N SER A 150 15.74 -26.10 6.51
CA SER A 150 16.78 -26.47 5.55
C SER A 150 18.19 -26.36 6.16
N LYS A 151 18.48 -25.26 6.89
CA LYS A 151 19.77 -25.08 7.59
C LYS A 151 20.00 -26.11 8.70
N LEU A 152 18.93 -26.62 9.32
CA LEU A 152 18.99 -27.67 10.35
C LEU A 152 19.05 -29.09 9.76
N GLY A 153 19.12 -29.25 8.43
CA GLY A 153 19.24 -30.55 7.75
C GLY A 153 17.91 -31.23 7.41
N TYR A 154 16.78 -30.53 7.58
CA TYR A 154 15.47 -31.02 7.09
C TYR A 154 15.38 -30.91 5.56
N PRO A 155 14.46 -31.65 4.91
CA PRO A 155 14.39 -31.67 3.45
C PRO A 155 13.99 -30.32 2.84
N LEU A 156 14.70 -29.94 1.78
CA LEU A 156 14.49 -28.72 0.98
C LEU A 156 13.04 -28.55 0.44
N VAL A 157 12.28 -29.65 0.40
CA VAL A 157 10.88 -29.65 0.00
C VAL A 157 10.03 -28.71 0.85
N LEU A 158 10.33 -28.57 2.15
CA LEU A 158 9.56 -27.70 3.05
C LEU A 158 9.73 -26.22 2.71
N GLU A 159 10.97 -25.81 2.47
CA GLU A 159 11.28 -24.47 1.98
C GLU A 159 10.63 -24.20 0.63
N THR A 160 10.72 -25.16 -0.29
CA THR A 160 10.13 -25.05 -1.64
C THR A 160 8.61 -24.89 -1.56
N ILE A 161 7.92 -25.70 -0.77
CA ILE A 161 6.46 -25.61 -0.60
C ILE A 161 6.07 -24.25 -0.02
N ALA A 162 6.79 -23.77 1.01
CA ALA A 162 6.51 -22.47 1.61
C ALA A 162 6.72 -21.31 0.62
N ALA A 163 7.82 -21.35 -0.14
CA ALA A 163 8.14 -20.33 -1.15
C ALA A 163 7.12 -20.33 -2.30
N CYS A 164 6.74 -21.50 -2.80
CA CYS A 164 5.70 -21.64 -3.82
C CYS A 164 4.34 -21.15 -3.29
N GLY A 165 3.98 -21.51 -2.06
CA GLY A 165 2.73 -21.06 -1.43
C GLY A 165 2.64 -19.54 -1.31
N LEU A 166 3.70 -18.89 -0.82
CA LEU A 166 3.75 -17.42 -0.74
C LEU A 166 3.70 -16.78 -2.13
N SER A 167 4.40 -17.37 -3.12
CA SER A 167 4.39 -16.88 -4.50
C SER A 167 2.99 -16.94 -5.13
N LEU A 168 2.27 -18.05 -4.93
CA LEU A 168 0.88 -18.21 -5.38
C LEU A 168 -0.05 -17.21 -4.71
N ALA A 169 0.09 -16.97 -3.40
CA ALA A 169 -0.67 -15.96 -2.69
C ALA A 169 -0.37 -14.54 -3.21
N GLY A 170 0.88 -14.27 -3.59
CA GLY A 170 1.27 -13.02 -4.24
C GLY A 170 0.64 -12.82 -5.61
N ILE A 171 0.64 -13.87 -6.45
CA ILE A 171 -0.03 -13.87 -7.76
C ILE A 171 -1.53 -13.65 -7.60
N ALA A 172 -2.17 -14.33 -6.63
CA ALA A 172 -3.58 -14.15 -6.34
C ALA A 172 -3.89 -12.71 -5.89
N THR A 173 -3.03 -12.12 -5.06
CA THR A 173 -3.14 -10.71 -4.65
C THR A 173 -3.10 -9.77 -5.86
N ALA A 174 -2.15 -9.98 -6.77
CA ALA A 174 -2.06 -9.20 -8.01
C ALA A 174 -3.31 -9.37 -8.88
N GLY A 175 -3.82 -10.60 -9.03
CA GLY A 175 -5.06 -10.88 -9.74
C GLY A 175 -6.26 -10.13 -9.16
N LEU A 176 -6.42 -10.13 -7.83
CA LEU A 176 -7.48 -9.38 -7.15
C LEU A 176 -7.39 -7.88 -7.44
N GLN A 177 -6.18 -7.29 -7.38
CA GLN A 177 -5.96 -5.87 -7.71
C GLN A 177 -6.29 -5.55 -9.17
N VAL A 178 -5.87 -6.39 -10.13
CA VAL A 178 -6.20 -6.22 -11.56
C VAL A 178 -7.70 -6.29 -11.78
N THR A 179 -8.39 -7.27 -11.19
CA THR A 179 -9.86 -7.37 -11.34
C THR A 179 -10.60 -6.20 -10.67
N ALA A 180 -10.06 -5.61 -9.62
CA ALA A 180 -10.62 -4.40 -9.01
C ALA A 180 -10.48 -3.20 -9.96
N ALA A 181 -9.28 -3.00 -10.53
CA ALA A 181 -9.00 -1.92 -11.47
C ALA A 181 -9.85 -2.00 -12.75
N THR A 182 -10.05 -3.20 -13.31
CA THR A 182 -10.83 -3.36 -14.56
C THR A 182 -12.33 -3.10 -14.38
N ARG A 183 -12.89 -3.36 -13.19
CA ARG A 183 -14.31 -3.05 -12.91
C ARG A 183 -14.59 -1.56 -12.78
N VAL A 184 -13.64 -0.78 -12.24
CA VAL A 184 -13.77 0.68 -12.19
C VAL A 184 -13.87 1.25 -13.60
N HIS A 185 -13.08 0.74 -14.54
CA HIS A 185 -13.10 1.18 -15.93
C HIS A 185 -14.33 0.68 -16.70
N ALA A 186 -14.76 -0.57 -16.48
CA ALA A 186 -15.95 -1.12 -17.13
C ALA A 186 -17.27 -0.49 -16.62
N GLY A 187 -17.26 0.01 -15.38
CA GLY A 187 -18.40 0.70 -14.76
C GLY A 187 -18.43 2.22 -14.97
N ALA A 188 -17.49 2.79 -15.72
CA ALA A 188 -17.54 4.20 -16.11
C ALA A 188 -18.43 4.36 -17.35
N PRO A 189 -19.70 4.81 -17.22
CA PRO A 189 -20.46 5.18 -18.39
C PRO A 189 -19.76 6.37 -19.07
N ALA A 190 -19.70 6.36 -20.40
CA ALA A 190 -19.23 7.45 -21.25
C ALA A 190 -20.15 8.68 -21.19
N VAL A 191 -20.46 9.16 -19.98
CA VAL A 191 -21.32 10.32 -19.71
C VAL A 191 -20.47 11.36 -19.01
N CYS A 192 -19.46 11.89 -19.70
CA CYS A 192 -18.69 13.04 -19.22
C CYS A 192 -18.38 14.07 -20.32
N CYS A 193 -19.16 14.08 -21.40
CA CYS A 193 -19.07 15.09 -22.46
C CYS A 193 -20.47 15.51 -22.93
N SER A 194 -21.29 16.16 -22.09
CA SER A 194 -22.45 16.93 -22.59
C SER A 194 -23.22 17.82 -21.58
N ARG A 195 -22.81 17.96 -20.31
CA ARG A 195 -23.49 18.91 -19.41
C ARG A 195 -22.66 20.19 -19.21
N PRO A 196 -23.12 21.35 -19.71
CA PRO A 196 -22.51 22.63 -19.36
C PRO A 196 -22.76 22.91 -17.86
N VAL A 197 -21.71 23.27 -17.15
CA VAL A 197 -21.75 23.63 -15.73
C VAL A 197 -22.38 25.02 -15.58
N PRO A 198 -23.46 25.21 -14.80
CA PRO A 198 -24.01 26.54 -14.54
C PRO A 198 -23.05 27.37 -13.66
N HIS A 199 -22.83 28.62 -14.03
CA HIS A 199 -21.83 29.53 -13.45
C HIS A 199 -22.12 30.04 -12.00
N SER A 200 -23.00 29.40 -11.22
CA SER A 200 -23.48 29.98 -9.95
C SER A 200 -23.43 29.08 -8.70
N TRP A 201 -22.55 28.07 -8.64
CA TRP A 201 -22.45 27.18 -7.46
C TRP A 201 -21.37 27.63 -6.45
N PRO A 202 -21.66 27.63 -5.14
CA PRO A 202 -20.69 27.99 -4.09
C PRO A 202 -19.59 26.92 -3.90
N PRO A 203 -18.42 27.29 -3.31
CA PRO A 203 -17.17 26.52 -3.39
C PRO A 203 -17.14 25.15 -2.67
N CYS A 204 -18.21 24.72 -1.99
CA CYS A 204 -18.23 23.46 -1.24
C CYS A 204 -18.37 22.19 -2.10
N CYS A 205 -18.76 22.29 -3.38
CA CYS A 205 -18.95 21.11 -4.24
C CYS A 205 -17.69 20.66 -5.01
N TRP A 206 -16.57 21.38 -4.91
CA TRP A 206 -15.33 21.04 -5.62
C TRP A 206 -14.64 19.75 -5.13
N ARG A 207 -15.05 19.20 -3.98
CA ARG A 207 -14.37 18.06 -3.34
C ARG A 207 -14.79 16.68 -3.86
N LEU A 208 -15.80 16.61 -4.73
CA LEU A 208 -16.30 15.35 -5.30
C LEU A 208 -15.93 15.14 -6.78
N SER A 209 -15.37 16.15 -7.44
CA SER A 209 -14.98 16.06 -8.86
C SER A 209 -13.53 15.61 -9.09
N THR A 210 -12.70 15.57 -8.05
CA THR A 210 -11.26 15.23 -8.16
C THR A 210 -10.97 13.73 -8.23
N VAL A 211 -11.99 12.86 -8.26
CA VAL A 211 -11.81 11.40 -8.34
C VAL A 211 -11.64 10.89 -9.79
N CYS A 212 -11.83 11.72 -10.82
CA CYS A 212 -11.72 11.31 -12.22
C CYS A 212 -10.52 11.89 -13.01
N ALA A 213 -9.55 12.55 -12.36
CA ALA A 213 -8.32 12.92 -13.04
C ALA A 213 -7.21 11.90 -12.74
N PRO A 214 -6.72 11.12 -13.73
CA PRO A 214 -5.54 10.29 -13.54
C PRO A 214 -4.34 11.20 -13.24
N THR A 215 -3.45 10.68 -12.42
CA THR A 215 -2.22 11.30 -11.94
C THR A 215 -1.31 11.80 -13.07
N THR A 216 -1.41 13.08 -13.43
CA THR A 216 -0.34 13.85 -14.11
C THR A 216 -0.56 15.34 -13.92
N ASN A 217 -0.18 15.90 -12.76
CA ASN A 217 0.12 17.32 -12.69
C ASN A 217 1.16 17.61 -11.59
N TRP A 218 2.42 17.34 -11.91
CA TRP A 218 3.59 17.70 -11.09
C TRP A 218 4.46 18.80 -11.73
N LEU A 219 4.08 19.37 -12.88
CA LEU A 219 4.82 20.45 -13.53
C LEU A 219 3.83 21.46 -14.11
N GLY A 220 3.83 22.67 -13.54
CA GLY A 220 2.94 23.75 -13.95
C GLY A 220 3.18 24.19 -15.39
N TRP A 221 2.09 24.27 -16.15
CA TRP A 221 2.02 25.02 -17.41
C TRP A 221 0.77 25.89 -17.39
N THR A 222 1.00 27.18 -17.59
CA THR A 222 0.04 28.30 -17.59
C THR A 222 -0.91 28.21 -18.77
N SER A 223 -2.20 28.46 -18.53
CA SER A 223 -3.25 28.59 -19.55
C SER A 223 -3.06 29.89 -20.36
N HIS A 224 -2.75 29.77 -21.66
CA HIS A 224 -3.03 30.84 -22.63
C HIS A 224 -4.50 30.73 -23.08
N GLY A 225 -5.20 31.86 -23.02
CA GLY A 225 -6.64 31.97 -23.17
C GLY A 225 -7.19 31.80 -24.58
N CYS A 226 -8.50 31.57 -24.65
CA CYS A 226 -9.31 31.71 -25.86
C CYS A 226 -10.66 32.31 -25.44
N GLU A 227 -11.01 33.47 -26.01
CA GLU A 227 -12.22 34.24 -25.72
C GLU A 227 -13.52 33.53 -26.17
N PRO A 228 -14.67 33.73 -25.48
CA PRO A 228 -15.96 33.23 -25.93
C PRO A 228 -16.77 34.31 -26.66
N GLY A 229 -17.05 34.11 -27.95
CA GLY A 229 -17.92 35.04 -28.67
C GLY A 229 -18.31 34.55 -30.07
N THR A 230 -19.18 33.52 -30.18
CA THR A 230 -19.92 33.22 -31.44
C THR A 230 -20.99 32.12 -31.34
N ALA A 231 -21.40 31.66 -30.14
CA ALA A 231 -22.36 30.53 -30.03
C ALA A 231 -23.82 30.93 -29.71
N GLN A 232 -24.11 32.20 -29.45
CA GLN A 232 -25.44 32.65 -29.03
C GLN A 232 -26.38 33.04 -30.19
N ALA A 233 -25.86 33.18 -31.42
CA ALA A 233 -26.66 33.60 -32.58
C ALA A 233 -27.36 32.45 -33.31
N THR A 234 -26.96 31.19 -33.10
CA THR A 234 -27.48 30.03 -33.85
C THR A 234 -28.64 29.30 -33.17
N LEU A 235 -28.91 29.55 -31.88
CA LEU A 235 -30.01 28.91 -31.15
C LEU A 235 -31.35 29.66 -31.25
N SER A 236 -31.36 30.98 -31.43
CA SER A 236 -32.60 31.76 -31.55
C SER A 236 -33.29 31.58 -32.90
N ALA A 237 -32.54 31.23 -33.96
CA ALA A 237 -33.09 31.00 -35.29
C ALA A 237 -33.83 29.66 -35.44
N ARG A 238 -33.52 28.64 -34.62
CA ARG A 238 -34.14 27.30 -34.74
C ARG A 238 -35.43 27.13 -33.94
N VAL A 239 -35.70 27.98 -32.94
CA VAL A 239 -36.95 27.94 -32.16
C VAL A 239 -38.10 28.64 -32.87
N SER A 240 -37.82 29.63 -33.73
CA SER A 240 -38.87 30.36 -34.47
C SER A 240 -39.39 29.66 -35.74
N ALA A 241 -38.72 28.58 -36.19
CA ALA A 241 -39.14 27.81 -37.36
C ALA A 241 -40.04 26.60 -37.02
N ALA A 242 -40.00 26.11 -35.77
CA ALA A 242 -40.78 24.95 -35.33
C ALA A 242 -42.20 25.29 -34.82
N SER A 243 -42.56 26.58 -34.72
CA SER A 243 -43.87 27.03 -34.23
C SER A 243 -44.84 27.49 -35.34
N ARG A 244 -44.53 27.22 -36.63
CA ARG A 244 -45.41 27.57 -37.77
C ARG A 244 -46.05 26.38 -38.50
N ASP A 245 -45.75 25.14 -38.10
CA ASP A 245 -46.30 23.92 -38.72
C ASP A 245 -47.35 23.20 -37.85
N ILE A 246 -47.85 23.85 -36.80
CA ILE A 246 -49.00 23.36 -36.01
C ILE A 246 -49.96 24.54 -35.81
N SER A 247 -50.69 24.90 -36.87
CA SER A 247 -51.91 25.74 -36.87
C SER A 247 -52.62 25.54 -38.20
#